data_AF-A0A822ZW65-F1
#
_entry.id   AF-A0A822ZW65-F1
#
_cell.length_a   1.000
_cell.length_b   1.000
_cell.length_c   1.000
_cell.angle_alpha   90.00
_cell.angle_beta   90.00
_cell.angle_gamma   90.00
#
_symmetry.space_group_name_H-M   'P 1'
#
loop_
_entity.id
_entity.type
_entity.pdbx_description
1 polymer ?
#
loop_
_entity_poly.entity_id
_entity_poly.type
_entity_poly.pdbx_seq_one_letter_code
_entity_poly.pdbx_strand_id
1 'polypeptide(L)'
;MKQISVPSQCASVILFTSWQGLGKSIKQLYGQPLHYLTNILLKQWDQSRIGAEDEYRPLDAIIHPCKAEAMLLDPMHYAFVDPIFPQI
;
A
#
# COMPACT_ATOMS: atom_id res chain seq x y z
N MET A 1 -8.11 -19.31 2.35
CA MET A 1 -7.60 -18.48 1.23
C MET A 1 -7.10 -19.43 0.15
N LYS A 2 -7.41 -19.21 -1.13
CA LYS A 2 -6.80 -19.98 -2.24
C LYS A 2 -5.37 -19.47 -2.45
N GLN A 3 -4.47 -20.36 -2.87
CA GLN A 3 -3.12 -19.96 -3.26
C GLN A 3 -3.20 -19.15 -4.55
N ILE A 4 -2.80 -17.88 -4.47
CA ILE A 4 -2.77 -16.94 -5.60
C ILE A 4 -1.31 -16.55 -5.79
N SER A 5 -0.80 -16.71 -7.01
CA SER A 5 0.58 -16.35 -7.34
C SER A 5 0.76 -14.83 -7.28
N VAL A 6 1.81 -14.37 -6.61
CA VAL A 6 2.19 -12.96 -6.59
C VAL A 6 2.65 -12.56 -7.99
N PRO A 7 2.16 -11.44 -8.56
CA PRO A 7 2.62 -10.94 -9.84
C PRO A 7 4.13 -10.64 -9.81
N SER A 8 4.87 -11.16 -10.80
CA SER A 8 6.34 -11.06 -10.83
C SER A 8 6.87 -9.77 -11.47
N GLN A 9 6.00 -8.91 -12.00
CA GLN A 9 6.37 -7.68 -12.71
C GLN A 9 5.59 -6.51 -12.11
N CYS A 10 6.29 -5.51 -11.55
CA CYS A 10 5.71 -4.21 -11.19
C CYS A 10 5.32 -3.51 -12.49
N ALA A 11 4.05 -3.62 -12.86
CA ALA A 11 3.54 -3.06 -14.10
C ALA A 11 3.01 -1.65 -13.84
N SER A 12 3.71 -0.65 -14.38
CA SER A 12 3.24 0.74 -14.52
C SER A 12 3.27 1.60 -13.26
N VAL A 13 3.42 2.92 -13.49
CA VAL A 13 3.32 3.95 -12.46
C VAL A 13 1.88 4.00 -11.99
N ILE A 14 1.54 3.20 -10.97
CA ILE A 14 0.24 3.27 -10.32
C ILE A 14 0.12 4.65 -9.69
N LEU A 15 -0.83 5.45 -10.17
CA LEU A 15 -1.18 6.71 -9.52
C LEU A 15 -2.11 6.41 -8.35
N PHE A 16 -1.78 6.92 -7.17
CA PHE A 16 -2.59 6.80 -5.96
C PHE A 16 -2.33 7.99 -5.04
N THR A 17 -3.39 8.45 -4.39
CA THR A 17 -3.30 9.52 -3.39
C THR A 17 -3.48 9.00 -1.97
N SER A 18 -3.93 7.75 -1.81
CA SER A 18 -4.17 7.06 -0.53
C SER A 18 -3.85 5.56 -0.61
N TRP A 19 -3.70 4.91 0.55
CA TRP A 19 -3.43 3.48 0.65
C TRP A 19 -4.61 2.64 0.17
N GLN A 20 -5.84 3.00 0.51
CA GLN A 20 -7.02 2.35 -0.04
C GLN A 20 -7.14 2.58 -1.56
N GLY A 21 -6.71 3.74 -2.06
CA GLY A 21 -6.60 4.03 -3.49
C GLY A 21 -5.63 3.08 -4.19
N LEU A 22 -4.42 2.91 -3.65
CA LEU A 22 -3.42 1.96 -4.13
C LEU A 22 -3.98 0.52 -4.15
N GLY A 23 -4.62 0.09 -3.07
CA GLY A 23 -5.23 -1.24 -2.99
C GLY A 23 -6.33 -1.46 -4.04
N LYS A 24 -7.09 -0.42 -4.40
CA LYS A 24 -8.08 -0.49 -5.49
C LYS A 24 -7.39 -0.59 -6.85
N SER A 25 -6.36 0.20 -7.10
CA SER A 25 -5.59 0.16 -8.34
C SER A 25 -4.92 -1.19 -8.55
N ILE A 26 -4.31 -1.79 -7.51
CA ILE A 26 -3.69 -3.12 -7.57
C ILE A 26 -4.74 -4.20 -7.91
N LYS A 27 -5.92 -4.17 -7.29
CA LYS A 27 -7.02 -5.10 -7.62
C LYS A 27 -7.45 -5.00 -9.08
N GLN A 28 -7.52 -3.78 -9.61
CA GLN A 28 -7.91 -3.53 -10.99
C GLN A 28 -6.81 -3.96 -11.97
N LEU A 29 -5.54 -3.64 -11.65
CA LEU A 29 -4.39 -3.95 -12.49
C LEU A 29 -4.14 -5.45 -12.61
N TYR A 30 -4.14 -6.16 -11.48
CA TYR A 30 -3.82 -7.59 -11.46
C TYR A 30 -5.04 -8.50 -11.57
N GLY A 31 -6.26 -7.96 -11.50
CA GLY A 31 -7.50 -8.74 -11.51
C GLY A 31 -7.64 -9.67 -10.31
N GLN A 32 -6.89 -9.43 -9.23
CA GLN A 32 -6.81 -10.29 -8.06
C GLN A 32 -7.39 -9.59 -6.82
N PRO A 33 -8.14 -10.30 -5.96
CA PRO A 33 -8.57 -9.74 -4.69
C PRO A 33 -7.41 -9.62 -3.72
N LEU A 34 -7.39 -8.55 -2.91
CA LEU A 34 -6.48 -8.43 -1.77
C LEU A 34 -7.01 -9.20 -0.56
N HIS A 35 -6.08 -9.75 0.23
CA HIS A 35 -6.39 -10.42 1.49
C HIS A 35 -7.18 -9.48 2.43
N TYR A 36 -8.11 -10.04 3.22
CA TYR A 36 -8.95 -9.25 4.14
C TYR A 36 -8.12 -8.38 5.10
N LEU A 37 -7.10 -8.96 5.75
CA LEU A 37 -6.19 -8.22 6.63
C LEU A 37 -5.45 -7.09 5.91
N THR A 38 -5.05 -7.27 4.65
CA THR A 38 -4.44 -6.22 3.85
C THR A 38 -5.40 -5.03 3.67
N ASN A 39 -6.68 -5.29 3.43
CA ASN A 39 -7.67 -4.20 3.34
C ASN A 39 -7.84 -3.45 4.66
N ILE A 40 -7.79 -4.14 5.81
CA ILE A 40 -7.83 -3.49 7.12
C ILE A 40 -6.59 -2.61 7.34
N LEU A 41 -5.40 -3.12 7.06
CA LEU A 41 -4.14 -2.39 7.22
C LEU A 41 -4.11 -1.11 6.36
N LEU A 42 -4.51 -1.21 5.09
CA LEU A 42 -4.60 -0.05 4.20
C LEU A 42 -5.53 1.04 4.76
N LYS A 43 -6.67 0.64 5.35
CA LYS A 43 -7.59 1.57 6.00
C LYS A 43 -6.97 2.21 7.24
N GLN A 44 -6.28 1.43 8.07
CA GLN A 44 -5.62 1.94 9.27
C GLN A 44 -4.50 2.92 8.93
N TRP A 45 -3.73 2.66 7.87
CA TRP A 45 -2.70 3.58 7.39
C TRP A 45 -3.27 4.87 6.81
N ASP A 46 -4.41 4.83 6.14
CA ASP A 46 -5.10 6.07 5.73
C ASP A 46 -5.60 6.85 6.97
N GLN A 47 -6.10 6.16 7.99
CA GLN A 47 -6.58 6.80 9.22
C GLN A 47 -5.45 7.40 10.06
N SER A 48 -4.27 6.78 10.10
CA SER A 48 -3.12 7.31 10.85
C SER A 48 -2.55 8.60 10.26
N ARG A 49 -2.96 8.97 9.04
CA ARG A 49 -2.55 10.23 8.40
C ARG A 49 -3.44 11.41 8.76
N ILE A 50 -4.60 11.16 9.38
CA ILE A 50 -5.52 12.23 9.81
C ILE A 50 -4.91 12.91 11.04
N GLY A 51 -4.70 14.23 10.97
CA GLY A 51 -4.04 15.01 12.00
C GLY A 51 -2.51 15.02 11.93
N ALA A 52 -1.91 14.43 10.90
CA ALA A 52 -0.47 14.52 10.63
C ALA A 52 -0.14 15.82 9.88
N GLU A 53 1.07 16.35 10.08
CA GLU A 53 1.57 17.57 9.41
C GLU A 53 1.53 17.46 7.86
N ASP A 54 1.59 16.24 7.34
CA ASP A 54 1.57 15.91 5.92
C ASP A 54 0.23 15.35 5.42
N GLU A 55 -0.87 15.53 6.17
CA GLU A 55 -2.23 15.09 5.78
C GLU A 55 -2.60 15.58 4.37
N TYR A 56 -2.24 16.82 4.03
CA TYR A 56 -2.55 17.44 2.74
C TYR A 56 -1.68 16.96 1.57
N ARG A 57 -0.57 16.26 1.85
CA ARG A 57 0.33 15.77 0.80
C ARG A 57 -0.22 14.47 0.21
N PRO A 58 -0.31 14.31 -1.11
CA PRO A 58 -0.77 13.06 -1.67
C PRO A 58 0.25 11.94 -1.37
N LEU A 59 -0.21 10.70 -1.20
CA LEU A 59 0.66 9.60 -0.76
C LEU A 59 1.79 9.28 -1.76
N ASP A 60 1.54 9.46 -3.06
CA ASP A 60 2.55 9.30 -4.13
C ASP A 60 3.70 10.31 -4.05
N ALA A 61 3.49 11.47 -3.42
CA ALA A 61 4.54 12.44 -3.14
C ALA A 61 5.40 12.07 -1.92
N ILE A 62 4.91 11.17 -1.05
CA ILE A 62 5.62 10.70 0.15
C ILE A 62 6.32 9.37 -0.13
N ILE A 63 5.67 8.47 -0.88
CA ILE A 63 6.17 7.13 -1.16
C ILE A 63 6.10 6.86 -2.66
N HIS A 64 7.25 6.51 -3.23
CA HIS A 64 7.35 6.14 -4.64
C HIS A 64 6.44 4.93 -4.95
N PRO A 65 5.67 4.96 -6.06
CA PRO A 65 4.71 3.91 -6.39
C PRO A 65 5.24 2.48 -6.38
N CYS A 66 6.41 2.24 -6.95
CA CYS A 66 7.00 0.90 -6.96
C CYS A 66 7.33 0.39 -5.54
N LYS A 67 7.66 1.28 -4.60
CA LYS A 67 7.94 0.90 -3.21
C LYS A 67 6.65 0.57 -2.47
N ALA A 68 5.61 1.36 -2.68
CA ALA A 68 4.30 1.15 -2.08
C ALA A 68 3.66 -0.16 -2.59
N GLU A 69 3.79 -0.45 -3.88
CA GLU A 69 3.34 -1.70 -4.48
C GLU A 69 4.10 -2.91 -3.95
N ALA A 70 5.43 -2.83 -3.87
CA ALA A 70 6.25 -3.91 -3.29
C ALA A 70 5.88 -4.21 -1.83
N MET A 71 5.58 -3.18 -1.03
CA MET A 71 5.10 -3.36 0.36
C MET A 71 3.80 -4.16 0.46
N LEU A 72 2.92 -4.06 -0.55
CA LEU A 72 1.63 -4.76 -0.56
C LEU A 72 1.71 -6.19 -1.09
N LEU A 73 2.56 -6.41 -2.09
CA LEU A 73 2.69 -7.69 -2.79
C LEU A 73 3.66 -8.65 -2.10
N ASP A 74 4.63 -8.12 -1.34
CA ASP A 74 5.54 -8.91 -0.53
C ASP A 74 5.29 -8.67 0.97
N PRO A 75 4.29 -9.35 1.57
CA PRO A 75 4.04 -9.25 3.00
C PRO A 75 5.20 -9.80 3.86
N MET A 76 6.21 -10.46 3.28
CA MET A 76 7.33 -11.07 4.01
C MET A 76 8.60 -10.21 4.05
N HIS A 77 8.82 -9.27 3.12
CA HIS A 77 10.01 -8.41 3.14
C HIS A 77 9.97 -7.26 4.17
N TYR A 78 8.78 -6.79 4.56
CA TYR A 78 8.63 -5.60 5.42
C TYR A 78 8.14 -5.88 6.84
N ALA A 79 7.94 -7.13 7.23
CA ALA A 79 7.66 -7.47 8.64
C ALA A 79 8.82 -7.10 9.60
N PHE A 80 9.95 -6.60 9.07
CA PHE A 80 11.15 -6.26 9.84
C PHE A 80 11.80 -4.91 9.51
N VAL A 81 11.27 -4.11 8.58
CA VAL A 81 11.85 -2.78 8.30
C VAL A 81 11.07 -1.74 9.11
N ASP A 82 11.80 -1.13 10.04
CA ASP A 82 11.39 -0.15 11.04
C ASP A 82 10.24 0.81 10.65
N PRO A 83 9.42 1.25 11.62
CA PRO A 83 8.34 2.19 11.35
C PRO A 83 8.91 3.48 10.76
N ILE A 84 8.67 3.68 9.45
CA ILE A 84 9.00 4.92 8.74
C ILE A 84 8.13 6.10 9.22
N PHE A 85 7.14 5.86 10.08
CA PHE A 85 6.42 6.92 10.77
C PHE A 85 6.91 7.05 12.22
N PRO A 86 7.65 8.12 12.57
CA PRO A 86 7.91 8.43 13.96
C PRO A 86 6.57 8.77 14.64
N GLN A 87 6.39 8.20 15.83
CA GLN A 87 5.29 8.54 16.74
C GLN A 87 5.42 10.03 17.10
N ILE A 88 4.36 10.80 16.88
CA ILE A 88 4.13 12.09 17.53
C ILE A 88 3.10 11.85 18.62
#